data_AF-A0A1F8N0X2-F1
#
_entry.id   AF-A0A1F8N0X2-F1
#
_cell.length_a   1.000
_cell.length_b   1.000
_cell.length_c   1.000
_cell.angle_alpha   90.00
_cell.angle_beta   90.00
_cell.angle_gamma   90.00
#
_symmetry.space_group_name_H-M   'P 1'
#
loop_
_entity.id
_entity.type
_entity.pdbx_description
1 polymer ?
#
loop_
_entity_poly.entity_id
_entity_poly.type
_entity_poly.pdbx_seq_one_letter_code
_entity_poly.pdbx_strand_id
1 'polypeptide(L)'
;MCDLCELYGEPEVESGIWYLNPKNYARQMYRRRATGYAPSGTEANVEAQQFAGTGAREALRAMEEGPEAWAAFQKQAAERRARSDGSQVVPIRDAEKIIDLCSPIGLMHCVCRKGDRGVEERSPEEYTCMGMGVGMLKWERWPERYKGGVYFVNPDEAKEWLWKCDKLGYVHALMTFGVPYIGGFCQCEYPACGIIRSRLDFGYGLRKSHYVALVDYDKCNGCGVCAQRCQFGALKFEVTIDKANIDPFQCFGCGLCETACPTGAIYLKSRMSIPALRGVW
;
A
#
# COMPACT_ATOMS: atom_id res chain seq x y z
N MET A 1 -9.17 -4.09 -17.00
CA MET A 1 -9.56 -3.41 -15.75
C MET A 1 -8.48 -3.78 -14.73
N CYS A 2 -8.57 -3.43 -13.43
CA CYS A 2 -7.62 -3.99 -12.46
C CYS A 2 -7.87 -5.51 -12.34
N ASP A 3 -6.80 -6.30 -12.32
CA ASP A 3 -6.85 -7.77 -12.18
C ASP A 3 -7.66 -8.22 -10.96
N LEU A 4 -7.46 -7.58 -9.81
CA LEU A 4 -8.19 -7.89 -8.58
C LEU A 4 -9.67 -7.48 -8.64
N CYS A 5 -10.00 -6.42 -9.37
CA CYS A 5 -11.40 -6.04 -9.63
C CYS A 5 -12.12 -7.05 -10.50
N GLU A 6 -11.46 -7.60 -11.51
CA GLU A 6 -12.04 -8.62 -12.37
C GLU A 6 -12.31 -9.93 -11.59
N LEU A 7 -11.44 -10.27 -10.64
CA LEU A 7 -11.54 -11.50 -9.85
C LEU A 7 -12.44 -11.38 -8.61
N TYR A 8 -12.44 -10.21 -7.95
CA TYR A 8 -13.00 -10.04 -6.61
C TYR A 8 -13.86 -8.77 -6.44
N GLY A 9 -14.04 -8.00 -7.51
CA GLY A 9 -14.97 -6.87 -7.55
C GLY A 9 -16.42 -7.33 -7.80
N GLU A 10 -17.37 -6.51 -7.40
CA GLU A 10 -18.79 -6.67 -7.73
C GLU A 10 -19.29 -5.39 -8.41
N PRO A 11 -19.69 -5.41 -9.69
CA PRO A 11 -20.06 -4.21 -10.45
C PRO A 11 -21.11 -3.32 -9.76
N GLU A 12 -22.01 -3.94 -8.99
CA GLU A 12 -23.08 -3.27 -8.25
C GLU A 12 -22.60 -2.58 -6.96
N VAL A 13 -21.38 -2.87 -6.51
CA VAL A 13 -20.80 -2.35 -5.26
C VAL A 13 -19.62 -1.42 -5.57
N GLU A 14 -19.77 -0.12 -5.23
CA GLU A 14 -18.67 0.86 -5.28
C GLU A 14 -17.87 0.83 -6.61
N SER A 15 -18.59 0.76 -7.74
CA SER A 15 -18.03 0.71 -9.10
C SER A 15 -17.16 -0.52 -9.42
N GLY A 16 -17.34 -1.64 -8.71
CA GLY A 16 -16.58 -2.88 -8.94
C GLY A 16 -15.17 -2.87 -8.38
N ILE A 17 -14.85 -1.94 -7.46
CA ILE A 17 -13.53 -1.88 -6.83
C ILE A 17 -13.41 -3.00 -5.79
N TRP A 18 -12.43 -3.89 -5.96
CA TRP A 18 -12.33 -5.11 -5.16
C TRP A 18 -12.17 -4.83 -3.66
N TYR A 19 -11.33 -3.87 -3.28
CA TYR A 19 -11.13 -3.55 -1.87
C TYR A 19 -12.31 -2.78 -1.25
N LEU A 20 -13.31 -2.39 -2.02
CA LEU A 20 -14.56 -1.81 -1.50
C LEU A 20 -15.68 -2.85 -1.43
N ASN A 21 -15.43 -4.09 -1.87
CA ASN A 21 -16.38 -5.19 -1.75
C ASN A 21 -16.32 -5.78 -0.32
N PRO A 22 -17.41 -5.68 0.48
CA PRO A 22 -17.44 -6.19 1.85
C PRO A 22 -17.16 -7.70 1.95
N LYS A 23 -17.46 -8.49 0.91
CA LYS A 23 -17.21 -9.94 0.90
C LYS A 23 -15.72 -10.29 0.99
N ASN A 24 -14.84 -9.37 0.59
CA ASN A 24 -13.38 -9.56 0.68
C ASN A 24 -12.84 -9.40 2.11
N TYR A 25 -13.66 -8.87 3.03
CA TYR A 25 -13.36 -8.75 4.46
C TYR A 25 -13.99 -9.89 5.30
N ALA A 26 -14.83 -10.73 4.69
CA ALA A 26 -15.52 -11.81 5.39
C ALA A 26 -14.55 -12.88 5.92
N ARG A 27 -14.92 -13.54 7.01
CA ARG A 27 -14.15 -14.51 7.84
C ARG A 27 -13.65 -15.78 7.13
N GLN A 28 -13.12 -15.74 5.91
CA GLN A 28 -12.59 -16.92 5.24
C GLN A 28 -11.26 -17.43 5.83
N MET A 29 -10.71 -16.79 6.85
CA MET A 29 -9.51 -17.27 7.58
C MET A 29 -9.77 -18.47 8.51
N TYR A 30 -11.02 -18.91 8.70
CA TYR A 30 -11.33 -20.19 9.34
C TYR A 30 -11.70 -21.26 8.31
N ARG A 31 -10.92 -21.39 7.23
CA ARG A 31 -10.89 -22.69 6.54
C ARG A 31 -10.41 -23.72 7.56
N ARG A 32 -11.24 -24.73 7.84
CA ARG A 32 -10.77 -25.93 8.54
C ARG A 32 -9.53 -26.40 7.78
N ARG A 33 -8.38 -26.43 8.47
CA ARG A 33 -7.14 -26.90 7.87
C ARG A 33 -7.41 -28.30 7.32
N ALA A 34 -7.01 -28.54 6.08
CA ALA A 34 -7.09 -29.87 5.51
C ALA A 34 -6.26 -30.83 6.39
N THR A 35 -6.76 -32.06 6.57
CA THR A 35 -6.01 -33.13 7.22
C THR A 35 -4.67 -33.32 6.51
N GLY A 36 -3.55 -33.15 7.23
CA GLY A 36 -2.20 -33.20 6.65
C GLY A 36 -1.61 -31.84 6.23
N TYR A 37 -2.28 -30.71 6.53
CA TYR A 37 -1.71 -29.37 6.29
C TYR A 37 -0.40 -29.18 7.08
N ALA A 38 0.71 -29.10 6.35
CA ALA A 38 1.97 -28.60 6.87
C ALA A 38 1.90 -27.06 6.96
N PRO A 39 2.27 -26.45 8.10
CA PRO A 39 2.45 -25.00 8.17
C PRO A 39 3.39 -24.54 7.04
N SER A 40 3.07 -23.40 6.41
CA SER A 40 3.91 -22.80 5.37
C SER A 40 4.11 -21.30 5.64
N GLY A 41 5.15 -20.72 5.04
CA GLY A 41 5.48 -19.30 5.22
C GLY A 41 5.70 -18.92 6.69
N THR A 42 5.00 -17.87 7.13
CA THR A 42 5.11 -17.36 8.50
C THR A 42 4.53 -18.28 9.59
N GLU A 43 3.75 -19.30 9.21
CA GLU A 43 3.32 -20.35 10.13
C GLU A 43 4.38 -21.45 10.33
N ALA A 44 5.30 -21.62 9.37
CA ALA A 44 6.37 -22.62 9.39
C ALA A 44 7.68 -22.08 9.97
N ASN A 45 7.94 -20.79 9.75
CA ASN A 45 9.15 -20.12 10.20
C ASN A 45 8.79 -18.76 10.82
N VAL A 46 9.00 -18.63 12.13
CA VAL A 46 8.74 -17.40 12.88
C VAL A 46 9.69 -16.27 12.45
N GLU A 47 10.91 -16.61 12.02
CA GLU A 47 11.90 -15.65 11.48
C GLU A 47 11.53 -15.14 10.08
N ALA A 48 10.68 -15.86 9.33
CA ALA A 48 10.19 -15.38 8.05
C ALA A 48 9.31 -14.10 8.19
N GLN A 49 8.88 -13.77 9.41
CA GLN A 49 8.21 -12.50 9.71
C GLN A 49 9.17 -11.33 9.96
N GLN A 50 10.44 -11.59 10.28
CA GLN A 50 11.41 -10.53 10.60
C GLN A 50 11.85 -9.76 9.37
N PHE A 51 11.61 -10.30 8.17
CA PHE A 51 12.08 -9.73 6.91
C PHE A 51 10.94 -9.55 5.91
N ALA A 52 10.08 -8.56 6.14
CA ALA A 52 9.38 -7.93 5.03
C ALA A 52 10.42 -7.14 4.21
N GLY A 53 11.22 -7.85 3.41
CA GLY A 53 12.39 -7.29 2.73
C GLY A 53 13.39 -8.29 2.16
N THR A 54 13.19 -9.61 2.29
CA THR A 54 14.06 -10.62 1.65
C THR A 54 14.15 -10.45 0.13
N GLY A 55 13.08 -9.91 -0.47
CA GLY A 55 13.05 -9.59 -1.90
C GLY A 55 14.15 -8.62 -2.34
N ALA A 56 14.64 -7.72 -1.48
CA ALA A 56 15.70 -6.79 -1.86
C ALA A 56 17.06 -7.49 -2.03
N ARG A 57 17.44 -8.40 -1.11
CA ARG A 57 18.69 -9.16 -1.24
C ARG A 57 18.64 -10.14 -2.42
N GLU A 58 17.51 -10.82 -2.58
CA GLU A 58 17.29 -11.73 -3.71
C GLU A 58 17.28 -10.96 -5.04
N ALA A 59 16.65 -9.77 -5.08
CA ALA A 59 16.68 -8.89 -6.23
C ALA A 59 18.09 -8.45 -6.58
N LEU A 60 18.87 -8.00 -5.60
CA LEU A 60 20.26 -7.58 -5.80
C LEU A 60 21.12 -8.73 -6.35
N ARG A 61 20.98 -9.94 -5.80
CA ARG A 61 21.68 -11.12 -6.34
C ARG A 61 21.30 -11.43 -7.78
N ALA A 62 20.00 -11.38 -8.10
CA ALA A 62 19.54 -11.60 -9.48
C ALA A 62 20.06 -10.52 -10.44
N MET A 63 20.20 -9.27 -9.98
CA MET A 63 20.82 -8.19 -10.75
C MET A 63 22.33 -8.43 -10.96
N GLU A 64 23.04 -8.91 -9.94
CA GLU A 64 24.47 -9.27 -10.00
C GLU A 64 24.73 -10.46 -10.94
N GLU A 65 23.83 -11.45 -10.97
CA GLU A 65 23.90 -12.62 -11.84
C GLU A 65 23.66 -12.29 -13.33
N GLY A 66 22.99 -11.17 -13.63
CA GLY A 66 22.86 -10.61 -14.98
C GLY A 66 21.42 -10.48 -15.49
N PRO A 67 21.24 -9.98 -16.73
CA PRO A 67 19.93 -9.56 -17.24
C PRO A 67 18.87 -10.68 -17.31
N GLU A 68 19.27 -11.91 -17.62
CA GLU A 68 18.36 -13.05 -17.71
C GLU A 68 17.85 -13.49 -16.33
N ALA A 69 18.76 -13.59 -15.36
CA ALA A 69 18.43 -13.88 -13.96
C ALA A 69 17.51 -12.79 -13.39
N TRP A 70 17.79 -11.52 -13.70
CA TRP A 70 16.95 -10.40 -13.32
C TRP A 70 15.54 -10.47 -13.92
N ALA A 71 15.42 -10.74 -15.22
CA ALA A 71 14.11 -10.89 -15.88
C ALA A 71 13.30 -12.06 -15.30
N ALA A 72 13.97 -13.18 -15.02
CA ALA A 72 13.35 -14.35 -14.38
C ALA A 72 12.87 -14.02 -12.95
N PHE A 73 13.68 -13.32 -12.17
CA PHE A 73 13.32 -12.85 -10.83
C PHE A 73 12.12 -11.91 -10.88
N GLN A 74 12.12 -10.91 -11.76
CA GLN A 74 11.00 -9.97 -11.90
C GLN A 74 9.69 -10.69 -12.24
N LYS A 75 9.74 -11.68 -13.14
CA LYS A 75 8.58 -12.50 -13.48
C LYS A 75 8.08 -13.30 -12.27
N GLN A 76 8.98 -13.98 -11.56
CA GLN A 76 8.63 -14.78 -10.39
C GLN A 76 8.09 -13.91 -9.25
N ALA A 77 8.68 -12.74 -9.02
CA ALA A 77 8.24 -11.77 -8.02
C ALA A 77 6.84 -11.25 -8.35
N ALA A 78 6.57 -10.91 -9.61
CA ALA A 78 5.25 -10.50 -10.07
C ALA A 78 4.19 -11.60 -9.85
N GLU A 79 4.50 -12.85 -10.23
CA GLU A 79 3.58 -13.99 -10.06
C GLU A 79 3.30 -14.32 -8.59
N ARG A 80 4.34 -14.36 -7.74
CA ARG A 80 4.21 -14.63 -6.30
C ARG A 80 3.34 -13.57 -5.62
N ARG A 81 3.55 -12.29 -5.96
CA ARG A 81 2.81 -11.19 -5.36
C ARG A 81 1.39 -11.03 -5.92
N ALA A 82 1.14 -11.47 -7.16
CA ALA A 82 -0.22 -11.50 -7.71
C ALA A 82 -1.15 -12.45 -6.94
N ARG A 83 -0.61 -13.55 -6.37
CA ARG A 83 -1.39 -14.60 -5.71
C ARG A 83 -1.44 -14.51 -4.18
N SER A 84 -0.41 -13.95 -3.53
CA SER A 84 -0.28 -14.12 -2.07
C SER A 84 -0.10 -12.84 -1.27
N ASP A 85 0.58 -11.80 -1.78
CA ASP A 85 1.03 -10.69 -0.92
C ASP A 85 0.97 -9.32 -1.61
N GLY A 86 0.02 -9.13 -2.54
CA GLY A 86 -0.15 -7.86 -3.26
C GLY A 86 -0.30 -6.67 -2.31
N SER A 87 0.28 -5.53 -2.70
CA SER A 87 -0.07 -4.24 -2.10
C SER A 87 -0.60 -3.29 -3.16
N GLN A 88 -1.54 -2.44 -2.80
CA GLN A 88 -2.13 -1.46 -3.70
C GLN A 88 -2.22 -0.10 -3.01
N VAL A 89 -1.77 0.95 -3.69
CA VAL A 89 -1.97 2.32 -3.22
C VAL A 89 -3.46 2.66 -3.26
N VAL A 90 -3.97 3.26 -2.19
CA VAL A 90 -5.32 3.81 -2.14
C VAL A 90 -5.27 5.26 -1.67
N PRO A 91 -6.14 6.16 -2.17
CA PRO A 91 -6.24 7.51 -1.64
C PRO A 91 -6.94 7.51 -0.28
N ILE A 92 -6.74 8.58 0.51
CA ILE A 92 -7.31 8.71 1.86
C ILE A 92 -8.81 8.44 1.92
N ARG A 93 -9.59 8.92 0.94
CA ARG A 93 -11.05 8.72 0.89
C ARG A 93 -11.46 7.25 0.76
N ASP A 94 -10.71 6.47 -0.02
CA ASP A 94 -10.95 5.03 -0.12
C ASP A 94 -10.44 4.32 1.14
N ALA A 95 -9.35 4.80 1.74
CA ALA A 95 -8.84 4.26 2.99
C ALA A 95 -9.87 4.39 4.12
N GLU A 96 -10.60 5.50 4.22
CA GLU A 96 -11.70 5.67 5.19
C GLU A 96 -12.83 4.65 4.97
N LYS A 97 -13.23 4.43 3.71
CA LYS A 97 -14.25 3.40 3.38
C LYS A 97 -13.79 2.00 3.77
N ILE A 98 -12.51 1.68 3.54
CA ILE A 98 -11.92 0.39 3.93
C ILE A 98 -11.97 0.20 5.45
N ILE A 99 -11.71 1.27 6.22
CA ILE A 99 -11.82 1.23 7.68
C ILE A 99 -13.24 0.88 8.14
N ASP A 100 -14.26 1.44 7.48
CA ASP A 100 -15.66 1.16 7.79
C ASP A 100 -16.08 -0.30 7.52
N LEU A 101 -15.33 -1.01 6.67
CA LEU A 101 -15.61 -2.39 6.28
C LEU A 101 -14.92 -3.45 7.15
N CYS A 102 -14.01 -3.06 8.06
CA CYS A 102 -13.15 -4.02 8.75
C CYS A 102 -13.10 -3.85 10.27
N SER A 103 -12.96 -4.98 10.97
CA SER A 103 -12.73 -5.04 12.41
C SER A 103 -12.16 -6.42 12.79
N PRO A 104 -11.29 -6.52 13.82
CA PRO A 104 -10.67 -5.43 14.59
C PRO A 104 -9.60 -4.67 13.80
N ILE A 105 -9.23 -3.49 14.31
CA ILE A 105 -8.17 -2.63 13.77
C ILE A 105 -7.10 -2.45 14.86
N GLY A 106 -5.84 -2.72 14.53
CA GLY A 106 -4.72 -2.57 15.44
C GLY A 106 -3.60 -1.75 14.81
N LEU A 107 -3.06 -0.79 15.56
CA LEU A 107 -1.85 -0.06 15.23
C LEU A 107 -0.64 -0.76 15.86
N MET A 108 0.46 -0.80 15.13
CA MET A 108 1.67 -1.49 15.58
C MET A 108 2.93 -0.96 14.90
N HIS A 109 4.04 -1.38 15.49
CA HIS A 109 5.36 -1.24 14.95
C HIS A 109 5.50 -1.78 13.51
N CYS A 110 6.11 -0.99 12.62
CA CYS A 110 6.43 -1.40 11.25
C CYS A 110 7.77 -2.16 11.14
N VAL A 111 7.70 -3.43 10.75
CA VAL A 111 8.89 -4.28 10.54
C VAL A 111 9.83 -3.75 9.46
N CYS A 112 9.31 -3.20 8.36
CA CYS A 112 10.16 -2.64 7.30
C CYS A 112 10.94 -1.43 7.79
N ARG A 113 10.27 -0.52 8.51
CA ARG A 113 10.91 0.69 9.03
C ARG A 113 11.99 0.35 10.05
N LYS A 114 11.77 -0.64 10.91
CA LYS A 114 12.82 -1.16 11.80
C LYS A 114 13.99 -1.74 11.04
N GLY A 115 13.72 -2.55 10.01
CA GLY A 115 14.77 -3.14 9.18
C GLY A 115 15.63 -2.07 8.50
N ASP A 116 14.99 -1.05 7.93
CA ASP A 116 15.68 -0.02 7.13
C ASP A 116 16.27 1.12 7.96
N ARG A 117 15.61 1.54 9.06
CA ARG A 117 16.05 2.67 9.90
C ARG A 117 16.71 2.25 11.22
N GLY A 118 16.60 0.99 11.62
CA GLY A 118 17.03 0.53 12.95
C GLY A 118 16.21 1.12 14.11
N VAL A 119 15.08 1.78 13.82
CA VAL A 119 14.22 2.41 14.82
C VAL A 119 13.07 1.47 15.17
N GLU A 120 12.92 1.17 16.46
CA GLU A 120 11.74 0.47 16.98
C GLU A 120 10.71 1.51 17.41
N GLU A 121 9.63 1.65 16.65
CA GLU A 121 8.40 2.34 17.08
C GLU A 121 7.85 1.63 18.33
N ARG A 122 7.75 2.34 19.45
CA ARG A 122 7.34 1.73 20.73
C ARG A 122 6.17 2.45 21.39
N SER A 123 5.63 3.47 20.75
CA SER A 123 4.47 4.20 21.24
C SER A 123 3.39 4.30 20.17
N PRO A 124 2.09 4.35 20.56
CA PRO A 124 0.98 4.51 19.63
C PRO A 124 1.12 5.72 18.71
N GLU A 125 1.82 6.77 19.14
CA GLU A 125 2.04 8.02 18.41
C GLU A 125 3.04 7.89 17.26
N GLU A 126 3.78 6.78 17.20
CA GLU A 126 4.82 6.50 16.21
C GLU A 126 4.44 5.38 15.22
N TYR A 127 3.38 4.61 15.46
CA TYR A 127 3.08 3.38 14.72
C TYR A 127 2.72 3.58 13.25
N THR A 128 3.50 3.00 12.34
CA THR A 128 3.26 3.13 10.89
C THR A 128 2.66 1.90 10.23
N CYS A 129 2.39 0.83 11.00
CA CYS A 129 1.67 -0.34 10.50
C CYS A 129 0.28 -0.43 11.15
N MET A 130 -0.73 -0.70 10.33
CA MET A 130 -2.10 -0.92 10.78
C MET A 130 -2.56 -2.28 10.29
N GLY A 131 -2.82 -3.20 11.21
CA GLY A 131 -3.37 -4.51 10.91
C GLY A 131 -4.90 -4.50 11.00
N MET A 132 -5.53 -5.31 10.16
CA MET A 132 -6.98 -5.38 10.05
C MET A 132 -7.48 -6.83 10.06
N GLY A 133 -8.67 -6.99 10.61
CA GLY A 133 -9.39 -8.25 10.63
C GLY A 133 -8.95 -9.20 11.73
N VAL A 134 -9.62 -10.35 11.80
CA VAL A 134 -9.53 -11.30 12.92
C VAL A 134 -8.13 -11.88 13.13
N GLY A 135 -7.25 -11.81 12.12
CA GLY A 135 -5.84 -12.16 12.26
C GLY A 135 -5.15 -11.37 13.36
N MET A 136 -5.60 -10.14 13.62
CA MET A 136 -5.03 -9.31 14.66
C MET A 136 -5.31 -9.80 16.07
N LEU A 137 -6.32 -10.65 16.30
CA LEU A 137 -6.55 -11.25 17.62
C LEU A 137 -5.50 -12.31 18.00
N LYS A 138 -4.62 -12.69 17.07
CA LYS A 138 -3.55 -13.68 17.30
C LYS A 138 -2.17 -13.05 17.43
N TRP A 139 -2.07 -11.72 17.52
CA TRP A 139 -0.81 -10.99 17.48
C TRP A 139 0.23 -11.49 18.49
N GLU A 140 -0.19 -11.91 19.68
CA GLU A 140 0.68 -12.45 20.75
C GLU A 140 1.48 -13.68 20.33
N ARG A 141 1.06 -14.40 19.28
CA ARG A 141 1.81 -15.53 18.72
C ARG A 141 3.16 -15.12 18.14
N TRP A 142 3.37 -13.83 17.87
CA TRP A 142 4.56 -13.32 17.19
C TRP A 142 5.19 -12.13 17.93
N PRO A 143 5.75 -12.35 19.12
CA PRO A 143 6.22 -11.27 20.00
C PRO A 143 7.32 -10.41 19.37
N GLU A 144 8.19 -10.97 18.53
CA GLU A 144 9.23 -10.21 17.83
C GLU A 144 8.68 -9.28 16.74
N ARG A 145 7.59 -9.68 16.08
CA ARG A 145 6.93 -8.88 15.04
C ARG A 145 6.17 -7.71 15.65
N TYR A 146 5.48 -7.96 16.76
CA TYR A 146 4.65 -6.99 17.47
C TYR A 146 5.36 -6.45 18.72
N LYS A 147 6.69 -6.33 18.65
CA LYS A 147 7.49 -5.74 19.72
C LYS A 147 7.10 -4.28 19.88
N GLY A 148 6.68 -3.89 21.09
CA GLY A 148 5.99 -2.61 21.35
C GLY A 148 4.48 -2.78 21.62
N GLY A 149 3.93 -3.94 21.28
CA GLY A 149 2.51 -4.26 21.46
C GLY A 149 1.66 -3.89 20.24
N VAL A 150 0.37 -4.18 20.36
CA VAL A 150 -0.66 -3.76 19.40
C VAL A 150 -1.63 -2.86 20.12
N TYR A 151 -1.83 -1.66 19.58
CA TYR A 151 -2.80 -0.70 20.09
C TYR A 151 -4.08 -0.79 19.28
N PHE A 152 -5.12 -1.37 19.87
CA PHE A 152 -6.42 -1.50 19.20
C PHE A 152 -7.17 -0.18 19.21
N VAL A 153 -7.76 0.16 18.06
CA VAL A 153 -8.50 1.40 17.84
C VAL A 153 -9.86 1.10 17.26
N ASN A 154 -10.82 1.98 17.52
CA ASN A 154 -12.11 1.97 16.83
C ASN A 154 -12.00 2.60 15.42
N PRO A 155 -13.03 2.48 14.56
CA PRO A 155 -12.99 3.05 13.21
C PRO A 155 -12.72 4.55 13.14
N ASP A 156 -13.26 5.34 14.07
CA ASP A 156 -13.08 6.80 14.08
C ASP A 156 -11.64 7.18 14.44
N GLU A 157 -11.09 6.57 15.50
CA GLU A 157 -9.68 6.71 15.88
C GLU A 157 -8.75 6.25 14.75
N ALA A 158 -9.11 5.19 14.03
CA ALA A 158 -8.34 4.73 12.88
C ALA A 158 -8.35 5.74 11.73
N LYS A 159 -9.48 6.39 11.44
CA LYS A 159 -9.58 7.45 10.42
C LYS A 159 -8.76 8.67 10.82
N GLU A 160 -8.80 9.09 12.08
CA GLU A 160 -7.93 10.16 12.60
C GLU A 160 -6.45 9.80 12.40
N TRP A 161 -6.08 8.54 12.66
CA TRP A 161 -4.74 8.04 12.41
C TRP A 161 -4.36 8.08 10.92
N LEU A 162 -5.26 7.70 10.02
CA LEU A 162 -5.05 7.80 8.58
C LEU A 162 -4.75 9.25 8.16
N TRP A 163 -5.54 10.21 8.62
CA TRP A 163 -5.33 11.63 8.32
C TRP A 163 -4.02 12.18 8.91
N LYS A 164 -3.61 11.71 10.09
CA LYS A 164 -2.29 12.02 10.63
C LYS A 164 -1.18 11.52 9.70
N CYS A 165 -1.29 10.27 9.24
CA CYS A 165 -0.34 9.68 8.30
C CYS A 165 -0.30 10.44 6.95
N ASP A 166 -1.46 10.80 6.40
CA ASP A 166 -1.57 11.60 5.15
C ASP A 166 -0.86 12.95 5.30
N LYS A 167 -1.10 13.66 6.40
CA LYS A 167 -0.45 14.96 6.72
C LYS A 167 1.07 14.84 6.85
N LEU A 168 1.56 13.74 7.41
CA LEU A 168 2.99 13.41 7.47
C LEU A 168 3.58 13.05 6.09
N GLY A 169 2.72 12.82 5.10
CA GLY A 169 3.12 12.44 3.74
C GLY A 169 3.26 10.93 3.55
N TYR A 170 2.69 10.12 4.43
CA TYR A 170 2.74 8.67 4.31
C TYR A 170 1.71 8.17 3.30
N VAL A 171 2.15 7.29 2.40
CA VAL A 171 1.27 6.64 1.42
C VAL A 171 0.46 5.55 2.11
N HIS A 172 -0.86 5.59 1.93
CA HIS A 172 -1.76 4.50 2.31
C HIS A 172 -1.64 3.35 1.31
N ALA A 173 -0.89 2.31 1.66
CA ALA A 173 -0.77 1.11 0.86
C ALA A 173 -1.55 -0.04 1.52
N LEU A 174 -2.61 -0.49 0.85
CA LEU A 174 -3.41 -1.64 1.25
C LEU A 174 -2.59 -2.92 1.13
N MET A 175 -2.50 -3.69 2.20
CA MET A 175 -1.77 -4.95 2.26
C MET A 175 -2.74 -6.13 2.21
N THR A 176 -2.43 -7.10 1.35
CA THR A 176 -3.13 -8.39 1.30
C THR A 176 -2.30 -9.49 1.95
N PHE A 177 -2.98 -10.44 2.58
CA PHE A 177 -2.37 -11.65 3.16
C PHE A 177 -3.09 -12.88 2.60
N GLY A 178 -2.88 -13.11 1.30
CA GLY A 178 -3.61 -14.04 0.46
C GLY A 178 -4.84 -13.37 -0.14
N VAL A 179 -4.82 -13.02 -1.43
CA VAL A 179 -5.99 -12.40 -2.08
C VAL A 179 -7.21 -13.34 -2.02
N PRO A 180 -8.42 -12.83 -1.75
CA PRO A 180 -8.78 -11.42 -1.61
C PRO A 180 -8.69 -10.85 -0.18
N TYR A 181 -8.08 -11.56 0.78
CA TYR A 181 -8.04 -11.12 2.17
C TYR A 181 -7.14 -9.89 2.35
N ILE A 182 -7.76 -8.81 2.84
CA ILE A 182 -7.10 -7.57 3.24
C ILE A 182 -6.69 -7.72 4.71
N GLY A 183 -5.39 -7.57 4.99
CA GLY A 183 -4.90 -7.69 6.36
C GLY A 183 -4.35 -6.41 6.95
N GLY A 184 -4.36 -5.28 6.24
CA GLY A 184 -4.01 -4.01 6.85
C GLY A 184 -3.63 -2.89 5.89
N PHE A 185 -3.22 -1.77 6.47
CA PHE A 185 -2.51 -0.70 5.78
C PHE A 185 -1.04 -0.64 6.20
N CYS A 186 -0.18 -0.44 5.23
CA CYS A 186 1.14 0.13 5.42
C CYS A 186 1.03 1.65 5.28
N GLN A 187 1.40 2.40 6.32
CA GLN A 187 1.38 3.86 6.37
C GLN A 187 2.80 4.39 6.29
N CYS A 188 3.39 4.37 5.10
CA CYS A 188 4.84 4.53 5.00
C CYS A 188 5.29 5.41 3.83
N GLU A 189 6.58 5.63 3.77
CA GLU A 189 7.23 6.58 2.89
C GLU A 189 8.50 5.99 2.28
N TYR A 190 8.87 6.45 1.10
CA TYR A 190 10.21 6.23 0.56
C TYR A 190 11.23 7.09 1.32
N PRO A 191 12.41 6.58 1.71
CA PRO A 191 12.95 5.25 1.45
C PRO A 191 12.78 4.25 2.62
N ALA A 192 11.85 4.45 3.55
CA ALA A 192 11.68 3.55 4.71
C ALA A 192 10.80 2.33 4.42
N CYS A 193 9.97 2.41 3.38
CA CYS A 193 9.00 1.40 3.05
C CYS A 193 9.59 0.35 2.11
N GLY A 194 9.72 -0.90 2.59
CA GLY A 194 10.15 -2.02 1.74
C GLY A 194 9.25 -2.26 0.53
N ILE A 195 7.95 -1.96 0.61
CA ILE A 195 7.00 -2.13 -0.52
C ILE A 195 7.17 -1.03 -1.57
N ILE A 196 7.28 0.24 -1.15
CA ILE A 196 7.51 1.35 -2.09
C ILE A 196 8.88 1.18 -2.76
N ARG A 197 9.91 0.80 -2.00
CA ARG A 197 11.24 0.45 -2.52
C ARG A 197 11.21 -0.71 -3.51
N SER A 198 10.48 -1.78 -3.19
CA SER A 198 10.28 -2.89 -4.15
C SER A 198 9.79 -2.40 -5.51
N ARG A 199 8.95 -1.35 -5.53
CA ARG A 199 8.41 -0.80 -6.76
C ARG A 199 9.33 0.20 -7.43
N LEU A 200 9.91 1.13 -6.68
CA LEU A 200 10.75 2.19 -7.24
C LEU A 200 12.15 1.70 -7.59
N ASP A 201 12.76 0.87 -6.74
CA ASP A 201 14.14 0.41 -6.90
C ASP A 201 14.20 -0.81 -7.83
N PHE A 202 13.16 -1.64 -7.84
CA PHE A 202 13.19 -2.97 -8.47
C PHE A 202 12.03 -3.25 -9.46
N GLY A 203 11.04 -2.35 -9.55
CA GLY A 203 9.96 -2.45 -10.52
C GLY A 203 8.79 -3.37 -10.17
N TYR A 204 8.68 -3.91 -8.95
CA TYR A 204 7.61 -4.86 -8.58
C TYR A 204 6.91 -4.52 -7.25
N GLY A 205 5.84 -5.25 -6.90
CA GLY A 205 5.32 -5.31 -5.53
C GLY A 205 4.24 -4.31 -5.12
N LEU A 206 4.12 -3.14 -5.78
CA LEU A 206 3.08 -2.14 -5.46
C LEU A 206 2.25 -1.80 -6.71
N ARG A 207 0.94 -2.08 -6.62
CA ARG A 207 -0.06 -1.65 -7.59
C ARG A 207 -0.46 -0.19 -7.37
N LYS A 208 -0.80 0.48 -8.46
CA LYS A 208 -1.36 1.82 -8.47
C LYS A 208 -2.82 1.82 -8.03
N SER A 209 -3.23 2.97 -7.53
CA SER A 209 -4.62 3.28 -7.20
C SER A 209 -5.53 3.25 -8.43
N HIS A 210 -6.83 3.11 -8.21
CA HIS A 210 -7.85 3.30 -9.26
C HIS A 210 -7.93 4.74 -9.78
N TYR A 211 -7.18 5.66 -9.17
CA TYR A 211 -7.15 7.07 -9.52
C TYR A 211 -5.79 7.53 -10.03
N VAL A 212 -5.81 8.66 -10.72
CA VAL A 212 -4.64 9.43 -11.15
C VAL A 212 -4.87 10.89 -10.76
N ALA A 213 -3.81 11.57 -10.31
CA ALA A 213 -3.87 12.99 -9.98
C ALA A 213 -3.72 13.83 -11.25
N LEU A 214 -4.53 14.87 -11.38
CA LEU A 214 -4.49 15.86 -12.46
C LEU A 214 -4.42 17.26 -11.87
N VAL A 215 -3.91 18.21 -12.65
CA VAL A 215 -3.78 19.63 -12.26
C VAL A 215 -4.77 20.47 -13.06
N ASP A 216 -5.59 21.24 -12.36
CA ASP A 216 -6.34 22.37 -12.88
C ASP A 216 -5.39 23.58 -12.94
N TYR A 217 -4.91 23.88 -14.14
CA TYR A 217 -3.94 24.95 -14.33
C TYR A 217 -4.51 26.34 -14.00
N ASP A 218 -5.82 26.55 -14.08
CA ASP A 218 -6.42 27.87 -13.80
C ASP A 218 -6.44 28.17 -12.29
N LYS A 219 -6.49 27.12 -11.46
CA LYS A 219 -6.41 27.22 -9.99
C LYS A 219 -4.98 27.10 -9.45
N CYS A 220 -4.05 26.61 -10.26
CA CYS A 220 -2.66 26.44 -9.85
C CYS A 220 -1.94 27.79 -9.81
N ASN A 221 -1.46 28.17 -8.62
CA ASN A 221 -0.74 29.43 -8.38
C ASN A 221 0.77 29.24 -8.25
N GLY A 222 1.32 28.09 -8.63
CA GLY A 222 2.77 27.85 -8.60
C GLY A 222 3.41 27.66 -7.22
N CYS A 223 2.65 27.50 -6.13
CA CYS A 223 3.21 27.51 -4.76
C CYS A 223 4.21 26.37 -4.43
N GLY A 224 4.27 25.31 -5.24
CA GLY A 224 5.24 24.21 -5.08
C GLY A 224 5.02 23.25 -3.88
N VAL A 225 4.04 23.50 -3.00
CA VAL A 225 3.78 22.67 -1.80
C VAL A 225 3.56 21.19 -2.14
N CYS A 226 2.91 20.91 -3.27
CA CYS A 226 2.65 19.55 -3.73
C CYS A 226 3.92 18.79 -4.18
N ALA A 227 4.98 19.50 -4.56
CA ALA A 227 6.17 18.87 -5.14
C ALA A 227 6.89 17.95 -4.16
N GLN A 228 6.96 18.33 -2.89
CA GLN A 228 7.58 17.53 -1.83
C GLN A 228 6.75 16.30 -1.41
N ARG A 229 5.48 16.23 -1.84
CA ARG A 229 4.57 15.14 -1.47
C ARG A 229 4.67 13.93 -2.39
N CYS A 230 5.17 14.10 -3.62
CA CYS A 230 5.27 13.01 -4.57
C CYS A 230 6.53 12.19 -4.34
N GLN A 231 6.36 10.98 -3.81
CA GLN A 231 7.47 10.04 -3.60
C GLN A 231 7.75 9.14 -4.82
N PHE A 232 6.92 9.22 -5.86
CA PHE A 232 6.96 8.35 -7.03
C PHE A 232 7.57 9.00 -8.27
N GLY A 233 8.09 10.22 -8.15
CA GLY A 233 8.67 10.97 -9.29
C GLY A 233 7.67 11.44 -10.35
N ALA A 234 6.37 11.28 -10.11
CA ALA A 234 5.33 11.62 -11.08
C ALA A 234 5.06 13.13 -11.19
N LEU A 235 5.26 13.88 -10.10
CA LEU A 235 5.01 15.32 -10.07
C LEU A 235 6.31 16.08 -10.37
N LYS A 236 6.23 17.01 -11.32
CA LYS A 236 7.29 17.91 -11.73
C LYS A 236 6.80 19.35 -11.68
N PHE A 237 7.70 20.29 -11.49
CA PHE A 237 7.38 21.71 -11.53
C PHE A 237 7.89 22.30 -12.84
N GLU A 238 6.97 22.77 -13.69
CA GLU A 238 7.29 23.34 -15.00
C GLU A 238 7.66 24.82 -14.82
N VAL A 239 8.97 25.10 -14.86
CA VAL A 239 9.52 26.44 -14.62
C VAL A 239 9.06 27.46 -15.68
N THR A 240 8.76 27.01 -16.91
CA THR A 240 8.35 27.88 -18.02
C THR A 240 6.96 28.48 -17.84
N ILE A 241 6.07 27.78 -17.13
CA ILE A 241 4.68 28.20 -16.88
C ILE A 241 4.39 28.43 -15.41
N ASP A 242 5.38 28.24 -14.53
CA ASP A 242 5.31 28.35 -13.07
C ASP A 242 4.17 27.51 -12.46
N LYS A 243 3.99 26.28 -12.95
CA LYS A 243 2.90 25.39 -12.51
C LYS A 243 3.37 23.97 -12.25
N ALA A 244 2.66 23.30 -11.36
CA ALA A 244 2.82 21.86 -11.17
C ALA A 244 2.30 21.09 -12.39
N ASN A 245 3.01 20.04 -12.75
CA ASN A 245 2.65 19.11 -13.81
C ASN A 245 2.78 17.68 -13.26
N ILE A 246 1.85 16.79 -13.62
CA ILE A 246 1.84 15.41 -13.12
C ILE A 246 1.85 14.48 -14.32
N ASP A 247 2.88 13.65 -14.41
CA ASP A 247 2.96 12.55 -15.38
C ASP A 247 1.92 11.47 -14.98
N PRO A 248 0.84 11.28 -15.76
CA PRO A 248 -0.22 10.33 -15.43
C PRO A 248 0.25 8.87 -15.51
N PHE A 249 1.29 8.58 -16.31
CA PHE A 249 1.88 7.24 -16.46
C PHE A 249 2.79 6.88 -15.30
N GLN A 250 3.39 7.84 -14.61
CA GLN A 250 4.17 7.60 -13.40
C GLN A 250 3.35 7.73 -12.11
N CYS A 251 2.27 8.51 -12.13
CA CYS A 251 1.42 8.74 -10.96
C CYS A 251 0.89 7.42 -10.39
N PHE A 252 0.97 7.25 -9.07
CA PHE A 252 0.41 6.11 -8.34
C PHE A 252 -0.99 6.37 -7.78
N GLY A 253 -1.47 7.62 -7.84
CA GLY A 253 -2.81 8.00 -7.36
C GLY A 253 -2.98 7.94 -5.85
N CYS A 254 -1.92 8.21 -5.07
CA CYS A 254 -1.95 8.20 -3.61
C CYS A 254 -2.73 9.34 -2.97
N GLY A 255 -2.99 10.43 -3.70
CA GLY A 255 -3.77 11.58 -3.19
C GLY A 255 -3.00 12.58 -2.32
N LEU A 256 -1.76 12.29 -1.90
CA LEU A 256 -0.98 13.20 -1.04
C LEU A 256 -0.77 14.62 -1.62
N CYS A 257 -0.74 14.75 -2.95
CA CYS A 257 -0.63 16.05 -3.61
C CYS A 257 -1.98 16.79 -3.69
N GLU A 258 -3.11 16.05 -3.73
CA GLU A 258 -4.46 16.61 -3.66
C GLU A 258 -4.70 17.19 -2.27
N THR A 259 -4.44 16.41 -1.21
CA THR A 259 -4.66 16.84 0.18
C THR A 259 -3.75 18.00 0.61
N ALA A 260 -2.56 18.10 0.04
CA ALA A 260 -1.62 19.17 0.33
C ALA A 260 -1.86 20.47 -0.47
N CYS A 261 -2.69 20.46 -1.52
CA CYS A 261 -2.85 21.61 -2.39
C CYS A 261 -3.73 22.70 -1.73
N PRO A 262 -3.18 23.88 -1.38
CA PRO A 262 -3.95 24.90 -0.66
C PRO A 262 -5.02 25.57 -1.53
N THR A 263 -4.86 25.55 -2.86
CA THR A 263 -5.82 26.15 -3.81
C THR A 263 -6.83 25.15 -4.35
N GLY A 264 -6.73 23.87 -3.99
CA GLY A 264 -7.57 22.82 -4.57
C GLY A 264 -7.38 22.63 -6.08
N ALA A 265 -6.19 22.97 -6.60
CA ALA A 265 -5.85 22.82 -8.01
C ALA A 265 -5.57 21.36 -8.43
N ILE A 266 -5.25 20.48 -7.48
CA ILE A 266 -4.98 19.07 -7.77
C ILE A 266 -6.20 18.25 -7.36
N TYR A 267 -6.62 17.33 -8.23
CA TYR A 267 -7.74 16.43 -7.96
C TYR A 267 -7.49 15.02 -8.50
N LEU A 268 -8.11 14.03 -7.86
CA LEU A 268 -8.06 12.64 -8.31
C LEU A 268 -9.17 12.34 -9.32
N LYS A 269 -8.80 11.69 -10.43
CA LYS A 269 -9.72 11.21 -11.47
C LYS A 269 -9.56 9.70 -11.66
N SER A 270 -10.66 8.99 -11.90
CA SER A 270 -10.62 7.54 -12.16
C SER A 270 -9.76 7.23 -13.38
N ARG A 271 -8.81 6.29 -13.26
CA ARG A 271 -7.99 5.78 -14.38
C ARG A 271 -8.83 5.20 -15.49
N MET A 272 -9.97 4.58 -15.16
CA MET A 272 -10.86 3.97 -16.14
C MET A 272 -11.48 4.99 -17.10
N SER A 273 -11.62 6.24 -16.65
CA SER A 273 -12.13 7.34 -17.47
C SER A 273 -11.12 7.85 -18.52
N ILE A 274 -9.84 7.47 -18.42
CA ILE A 274 -8.78 7.89 -19.34
C ILE A 274 -8.31 6.66 -20.12
N PRO A 275 -8.65 6.51 -21.42
CA PRO A 275 -8.36 5.31 -22.20
C PRO A 275 -6.89 4.86 -22.16
N ALA A 276 -5.95 5.82 -22.22
CA ALA A 276 -4.51 5.54 -22.20
C ALA A 276 -4.00 4.93 -20.87
N LEU A 277 -4.75 5.05 -19.78
CA LEU A 277 -4.33 4.61 -18.44
C LEU A 277 -5.01 3.31 -17.98
N ARG A 278 -5.93 2.73 -18.77
CA ARG A 278 -6.74 1.55 -18.37
C ARG A 278 -5.91 0.29 -18.06
N GLY A 279 -4.69 0.19 -18.62
CA GLY A 279 -3.74 -0.90 -18.38
C GLY A 279 -2.54 -0.53 -17.51
N VAL A 280 -2.51 0.68 -16.95
CA VAL A 280 -1.35 1.21 -16.21
C VAL A 280 -1.58 1.04 -14.70
N TRP A 281 -1.18 -0.13 -14.19
CA TRP A 281 -1.35 -0.56 -12.79
C TRP A 281 -0.03 -0.79 -12.05
#